data_AF-A0A1V5ZA82-F1
#
_entry.id   AF-A0A1V5ZA82-F1
#
_cell.length_a   1.000
_cell.length_b   1.000
_cell.length_c   1.000
_cell.angle_alpha   90.00
_cell.angle_beta   90.00
_cell.angle_gamma   90.00
#
_symmetry.space_group_name_H-M   'P 1'
#
loop_
_entity.id
_entity.type
_entity.pdbx_description
1 polymer ?
#
loop_
_entity_poly.entity_id
_entity_poly.type
_entity_poly.pdbx_seq_one_letter_code
_entity_poly.pdbx_strand_id
1 'polypeptide(L)'
;MAGLRDKLWLWGTGVNCLAKDYGFPESRMTIGGGLRELGIDQAMMCGFIPPTEEEYRDVAFCRNLLWEMSFDDGFQFERPLAPIIALHNAHPNVRGVLLDDFSTTEISKGAQPDLLARMREALPPGMELWIVIYSMSLDIPNLADYLQYVDGVSFWVWHARQLPNLAEYVARSNELCGGKPTVVGLYFHDFGENRRLTAGEMAAQVESGVRLLDEGACEGLCFLSSSIMDIGLEAVEWTKQWVRGLG
;
A
#
# COMPACT_ATOMS: atom_id res chain seq x y z
N MET A 1 -7.79 5.33 23.11
CA MET A 1 -8.09 5.83 21.76
C MET A 1 -6.86 5.54 20.92
N ALA A 2 -7.02 5.00 19.72
CA ALA A 2 -5.89 4.77 18.82
C ALA A 2 -5.27 6.12 18.43
N GLY A 3 -3.95 6.25 18.55
CA GLY A 3 -3.23 7.46 18.17
C GLY A 3 -3.04 7.53 16.66
N LEU A 4 -2.64 8.70 16.13
CA LEU A 4 -2.36 8.85 14.70
C LEU A 4 -1.34 7.81 14.19
N ARG A 5 -0.35 7.45 15.02
CA ARG A 5 0.64 6.41 14.71
C ARG A 5 0.02 5.04 14.43
N ASP A 6 -1.11 4.71 15.07
CA ASP A 6 -1.84 3.45 14.85
C ASP A 6 -2.53 3.38 13.49
N LYS A 7 -2.56 4.49 12.75
CA LYS A 7 -3.13 4.57 11.40
C LYS A 7 -2.04 4.61 10.33
N LEU A 8 -0.77 4.54 10.71
CA LEU A 8 0.35 4.59 9.78
C LEU A 8 0.76 3.18 9.35
N TRP A 9 1.03 3.07 8.05
CA TRP A 9 1.47 1.86 7.36
C TRP A 9 2.79 2.14 6.66
N LEU A 10 3.58 1.09 6.46
CA LEU A 10 4.72 1.10 5.55
C LEU A 10 4.44 0.21 4.34
N TRP A 11 4.67 0.76 3.16
CA TRP A 11 4.84 -0.05 1.96
C TRP A 11 6.24 -0.66 2.02
N GLY A 12 6.29 -1.92 2.39
CA GLY A 12 7.51 -2.69 2.51
C GLY A 12 7.92 -3.22 1.15
N THR A 13 9.16 -2.98 0.77
CA THR A 13 9.78 -3.60 -0.39
C THR A 13 11.14 -4.21 -0.06
N GLY A 14 11.54 -5.20 -0.86
CA GLY A 14 12.84 -5.84 -0.74
C GLY A 14 14.00 -4.84 -0.80
N VAL A 15 15.09 -5.17 -0.10
CA VAL A 15 16.31 -4.34 -0.09
C VAL A 15 16.75 -4.05 -1.53
N ASN A 16 17.07 -2.79 -1.83
CA ASN A 16 17.49 -2.32 -3.16
C ASN A 16 16.48 -2.48 -4.31
N CYS A 17 15.22 -2.86 -4.08
CA CYS A 17 14.31 -3.18 -5.19
C CYS A 17 14.09 -1.99 -6.15
N LEU A 18 14.07 -0.75 -5.65
CA LEU A 18 13.86 0.46 -6.46
C LEU A 18 15.16 1.05 -7.01
N ALA A 19 16.32 0.53 -6.63
CA ALA A 19 17.60 1.17 -6.90
C ALA A 19 17.92 1.27 -8.39
N LYS A 20 17.72 0.17 -9.13
CA LYS A 20 18.03 0.10 -10.56
C LYS A 20 17.08 0.94 -11.40
N ASP A 21 15.79 0.86 -11.12
CA ASP A 21 14.75 1.46 -11.98
C ASP A 21 14.69 2.98 -11.84
N TYR A 22 15.08 3.50 -10.68
CA TYR A 22 15.02 4.94 -10.37
C TYR A 22 16.40 5.58 -10.12
N GLY A 23 17.48 4.83 -10.30
CA GLY A 23 18.86 5.33 -10.14
C GLY A 23 19.20 5.75 -8.71
N PHE A 24 18.61 5.09 -7.71
CA PHE A 24 18.91 5.39 -6.31
C PHE A 24 20.26 4.79 -5.88
N PRO A 25 20.94 5.39 -4.88
CA PRO A 25 22.03 4.73 -4.17
C PRO A 25 21.60 3.38 -3.58
N GLU A 26 22.57 2.52 -3.28
CA GLU A 26 22.29 1.27 -2.58
C GLU A 26 21.70 1.56 -1.19
N SER A 27 20.52 0.98 -0.95
CA SER A 27 19.85 0.87 0.34
C SER A 27 20.21 -0.45 1.01
N ARG A 28 20.27 -0.46 2.33
CA ARG A 28 20.37 -1.67 3.17
C ARG A 28 19.15 -1.83 4.06
N MET A 29 18.16 -0.95 3.92
CA MET A 29 16.98 -0.93 4.75
C MET A 29 16.09 -2.14 4.49
N THR A 30 15.92 -2.98 5.52
CA THR A 30 14.90 -4.03 5.52
C THR A 30 13.54 -3.43 5.89
N ILE A 31 12.47 -4.18 5.64
CA ILE A 31 11.11 -3.72 5.92
C ILE A 31 10.90 -3.54 7.42
N GLY A 32 11.27 -4.55 8.22
CA GLY A 32 11.24 -4.47 9.67
C GLY A 32 12.19 -3.40 10.23
N GLY A 33 13.32 -3.14 9.56
CA GLY A 33 14.19 -2.01 9.86
C GLY A 33 13.47 -0.66 9.73
N GLY A 34 12.81 -0.44 8.59
CA GLY A 34 12.07 0.80 8.32
C GLY A 34 10.89 1.00 9.28
N LEU A 35 10.13 -0.07 9.53
CA LEU A 35 9.05 -0.08 10.51
C LEU A 35 9.54 0.30 11.92
N ARG A 36 10.64 -0.29 12.38
CA ARG A 36 11.24 0.02 13.70
C ARG A 36 11.79 1.44 13.76
N GLU A 37 12.37 1.94 12.67
CA GLU A 37 12.91 3.31 12.62
C GLU A 37 11.79 4.37 12.72
N LEU A 38 10.63 4.10 12.11
CA LEU A 38 9.43 4.93 12.22
C LEU A 38 8.62 4.64 13.49
N GLY A 39 8.83 3.49 14.13
CA GLY A 39 8.03 3.07 15.30
C GLY A 39 6.59 2.67 14.95
N ILE A 40 6.34 2.24 13.72
CA ILE A 40 5.02 1.81 13.22
C ILE A 40 4.96 0.28 13.11
N ASP A 41 3.76 -0.29 13.17
CA ASP A 41 3.53 -1.74 13.31
C ASP A 41 2.48 -2.28 12.32
N GLN A 42 2.40 -1.67 11.14
CA GLN A 42 1.53 -2.12 10.05
C GLN A 42 2.27 -2.02 8.72
N ALA A 43 2.15 -3.04 7.88
CA ALA A 43 2.84 -3.05 6.59
C ALA A 43 2.01 -3.68 5.46
N MET A 44 2.26 -3.19 4.26
CA MET A 44 1.94 -3.87 3.01
C MET A 44 3.24 -4.48 2.49
N MET A 45 3.32 -5.81 2.40
CA MET A 45 4.50 -6.56 1.96
C MET A 45 4.47 -6.68 0.44
N CYS A 46 5.19 -5.79 -0.26
CA CYS A 46 5.11 -5.61 -1.71
C CYS A 46 6.48 -5.65 -2.41
N GLY A 47 6.50 -5.62 -3.74
CA GLY A 47 7.72 -5.72 -4.55
C GLY A 47 8.25 -7.14 -4.64
N PHE A 48 7.36 -8.12 -4.89
CA PHE A 48 7.68 -9.53 -5.09
C PHE A 48 8.35 -10.23 -3.89
N ILE A 49 8.03 -9.80 -2.67
CA ILE A 49 8.54 -10.43 -1.46
C ILE A 49 7.91 -11.83 -1.32
N PRO A 50 8.72 -12.90 -1.23
CA PRO A 50 8.19 -14.25 -1.09
C PRO A 50 7.41 -14.42 0.24
N PRO A 51 6.14 -14.87 0.20
CA PRO A 51 5.35 -15.18 1.40
C PRO A 51 5.89 -16.43 2.11
N THR A 52 6.98 -16.24 2.86
CA THR A 52 7.71 -17.28 3.58
C THR A 52 7.84 -16.91 5.07
N GLU A 53 8.05 -17.92 5.91
CA GLU A 53 8.37 -17.72 7.33
C GLU A 53 9.67 -16.92 7.54
N GLU A 54 10.58 -16.92 6.56
CA GLU A 54 11.80 -16.11 6.62
C GLU A 54 11.52 -14.62 6.51
N GLU A 55 10.78 -14.22 5.48
CA GLU A 55 10.40 -12.82 5.27
C GLU A 55 9.44 -12.33 6.37
N TYR A 56 8.52 -13.19 6.81
CA TYR A 56 7.58 -12.87 7.90
C TYR A 56 8.30 -12.54 9.22
N ARG A 57 9.41 -13.24 9.55
CA ARG A 57 10.13 -13.05 10.83
C ARG A 57 10.59 -11.62 11.06
N ASP A 58 10.97 -10.88 10.02
CA ASP A 58 11.43 -9.48 10.19
C ASP A 58 10.26 -8.56 10.60
N VAL A 59 9.03 -8.89 10.19
CA VAL A 59 7.82 -8.07 10.39
C VAL A 59 6.79 -8.67 11.34
N ALA A 60 7.10 -9.78 12.00
CA ALA A 60 6.19 -10.52 12.89
C ALA A 60 5.63 -9.69 14.06
N PHE A 61 6.27 -8.58 14.41
CA PHE A 61 5.80 -7.65 15.43
C PHE A 61 4.65 -6.74 14.97
N CYS A 62 4.36 -6.72 13.67
CA CYS A 62 3.27 -5.91 13.13
C CYS A 62 1.90 -6.45 13.58
N ARG A 63 0.96 -5.54 13.85
CA ARG A 63 -0.43 -5.87 14.14
C ARG A 63 -1.21 -6.25 12.90
N ASN A 64 -0.92 -5.59 11.78
CA ASN A 64 -1.62 -5.79 10.51
C ASN A 64 -0.61 -5.89 9.37
N LEU A 65 -0.70 -6.98 8.62
CA LEU A 65 0.08 -7.23 7.42
C LEU A 65 -0.88 -7.55 6.27
N LEU A 66 -0.67 -6.89 5.13
CA LEU A 66 -1.23 -7.28 3.84
C LEU A 66 -0.08 -7.79 2.98
N TRP A 67 -0.26 -8.91 2.28
CA TRP A 67 0.78 -9.47 1.42
C TRP A 67 0.40 -9.33 -0.05
N GLU A 68 1.28 -8.75 -0.85
CA GLU A 68 1.06 -8.62 -2.28
C GLU A 68 1.04 -9.99 -2.97
N MET A 69 0.15 -10.17 -3.94
CA MET A 69 0.30 -11.22 -4.94
C MET A 69 0.24 -10.65 -6.36
N SER A 70 0.83 -11.40 -7.29
CA SER A 70 0.62 -11.22 -8.73
C SER A 70 -0.14 -12.42 -9.29
N PHE A 71 -0.68 -12.26 -10.50
CA PHE A 71 -1.32 -13.36 -11.23
C PHE A 71 -0.32 -14.11 -12.10
N ASP A 72 -0.57 -15.40 -12.27
CA ASP A 72 0.02 -16.21 -13.33
C ASP A 72 -0.69 -15.94 -14.67
N ASP A 73 -0.14 -16.49 -15.76
CA ASP A 73 -0.68 -16.39 -17.12
C ASP A 73 -2.19 -16.69 -17.15
N GLY A 74 -2.95 -15.83 -17.84
CA GLY A 74 -4.40 -16.00 -17.94
C GLY A 74 -5.15 -15.75 -16.63
N PHE A 75 -4.60 -14.91 -15.74
CA PHE A 75 -5.19 -14.54 -14.46
C PHE A 75 -5.39 -15.72 -13.49
N GLN A 76 -4.56 -16.75 -13.60
CA GLN A 76 -4.55 -17.84 -12.62
C GLN A 76 -3.98 -17.32 -11.29
N PHE A 77 -4.60 -17.67 -10.17
CA PHE A 77 -4.22 -17.10 -8.87
C PHE A 77 -4.04 -18.14 -7.77
N GLU A 78 -4.47 -19.38 -7.98
CA GLU A 78 -4.48 -20.42 -6.96
C GLU A 78 -3.05 -20.73 -6.47
N ARG A 79 -2.09 -20.82 -7.40
CA ARG A 79 -0.68 -21.05 -7.09
C ARG A 79 -0.02 -19.87 -6.34
N PRO A 80 -0.10 -18.61 -6.80
CA PRO A 80 0.48 -17.48 -6.06
C PRO A 80 -0.25 -17.17 -4.75
N LEU A 81 -1.55 -17.46 -4.63
CA LEU A 81 -2.33 -17.22 -3.41
C LEU A 81 -2.05 -18.25 -2.30
N ALA A 82 -1.81 -19.52 -2.66
CA ALA A 82 -1.62 -20.62 -1.71
C ALA A 82 -0.60 -20.33 -0.57
N PRO A 83 0.61 -19.80 -0.83
CA PRO A 83 1.55 -19.53 0.26
C PRO A 83 1.12 -18.36 1.16
N ILE A 84 0.36 -17.39 0.65
CA ILE A 84 -0.21 -16.31 1.48
C ILE A 84 -1.30 -16.85 2.40
N ILE A 85 -2.16 -17.76 1.88
CA ILE A 85 -3.14 -18.49 2.70
C ILE A 85 -2.43 -19.29 3.80
N ALA A 86 -1.31 -19.94 3.48
CA ALA A 86 -0.54 -20.69 4.47
C ALA A 86 0.00 -19.78 5.59
N LEU A 87 0.53 -18.60 5.24
CA LEU A 87 0.96 -17.59 6.23
C LEU A 87 -0.21 -17.06 7.06
N HIS A 88 -1.34 -16.71 6.44
CA HIS A 88 -2.55 -16.26 7.14
C HIS A 88 -3.02 -17.28 8.19
N ASN A 89 -3.04 -18.56 7.83
CA ASN A 89 -3.44 -19.62 8.75
C ASN A 89 -2.45 -19.82 9.92
N ALA A 90 -1.17 -19.53 9.70
CA ALA A 90 -0.13 -19.63 10.73
C ALA A 90 -0.08 -18.38 11.64
N HIS A 91 -0.38 -17.21 11.08
CA HIS A 91 -0.14 -15.91 11.70
C HIS A 91 -1.35 -14.97 11.54
N PRO A 92 -2.15 -14.74 12.59
CA PRO A 92 -3.41 -14.00 12.49
C PRO A 92 -3.25 -12.51 12.16
N ASN A 93 -2.05 -11.95 12.30
CA ASN A 93 -1.71 -10.58 11.89
C ASN A 93 -1.48 -10.45 10.37
N VAL A 94 -1.29 -11.56 9.63
CA VAL A 94 -1.35 -11.58 8.16
C VAL A 94 -2.82 -11.55 7.77
N ARG A 95 -3.39 -10.36 7.63
CA ARG A 95 -4.84 -10.16 7.50
C ARG A 95 -5.38 -10.46 6.13
N GLY A 96 -4.57 -10.31 5.08
CA GLY A 96 -5.10 -10.38 3.74
C GLY A 96 -4.06 -10.36 2.65
N VAL A 97 -4.58 -10.50 1.44
CA VAL A 97 -3.83 -10.36 0.19
C VAL A 97 -4.11 -8.99 -0.41
N LEU A 98 -3.07 -8.39 -1.00
CA LEU A 98 -3.13 -7.12 -1.72
C LEU A 98 -2.86 -7.36 -3.21
N LEU A 99 -3.70 -6.79 -4.07
CA LEU A 99 -3.49 -6.76 -5.51
C LEU A 99 -2.88 -5.43 -5.91
N ASP A 100 -1.55 -5.39 -6.02
CA ASP A 100 -0.83 -4.21 -6.48
C ASP A 100 -1.03 -3.97 -7.98
N ASP A 101 -1.02 -2.70 -8.39
CA ASP A 101 -1.21 -2.25 -9.77
C ASP A 101 -2.41 -2.85 -10.53
N PHE A 102 -3.41 -3.39 -9.82
CA PHE A 102 -4.54 -4.07 -10.47
C PHE A 102 -5.31 -3.13 -11.41
N SER A 103 -5.59 -1.91 -10.95
CA SER A 103 -6.42 -0.95 -11.70
C SER A 103 -5.72 -0.37 -12.93
N THR A 104 -4.38 -0.37 -12.96
CA THR A 104 -3.56 0.18 -14.05
C THR A 104 -3.07 -0.92 -14.99
N THR A 105 -2.80 -2.11 -14.47
CA THR A 105 -2.16 -3.21 -15.20
C THR A 105 -3.13 -4.35 -15.52
N GLU A 106 -3.80 -4.91 -14.52
CA GLU A 106 -4.56 -6.15 -14.74
C GLU A 106 -5.88 -5.90 -15.49
N ILE A 107 -6.57 -4.80 -15.19
CA ILE A 107 -7.77 -4.39 -15.96
C ILE A 107 -7.39 -4.13 -17.42
N SER A 108 -6.26 -3.47 -17.69
CA SER A 108 -5.83 -3.17 -19.06
C SER A 108 -5.39 -4.41 -19.85
N LYS A 109 -4.91 -5.45 -19.16
CA LYS A 109 -4.66 -6.79 -19.72
C LYS A 109 -5.93 -7.61 -19.96
N GLY A 110 -7.09 -7.14 -19.49
CA GLY A 110 -8.39 -7.78 -19.73
C GLY A 110 -9.02 -8.47 -18.52
N ALA A 111 -8.48 -8.28 -17.30
CA ALA A 111 -9.12 -8.79 -16.09
C ALA A 111 -10.56 -8.27 -15.99
N GLN A 112 -11.49 -9.18 -15.69
CA GLN A 112 -12.91 -8.89 -15.55
C GLN A 112 -13.33 -8.98 -14.08
N PRO A 113 -14.46 -8.34 -13.66
CA PRO A 113 -14.88 -8.36 -12.26
C PRO A 113 -15.09 -9.77 -11.66
N ASP A 114 -15.45 -10.77 -12.48
CA ASP A 114 -15.61 -12.15 -12.03
C ASP A 114 -14.31 -12.78 -11.49
N LEU A 115 -13.14 -12.26 -11.89
CA LEU A 115 -11.86 -12.68 -11.34
C LEU A 115 -11.82 -12.42 -9.82
N LEU A 116 -12.23 -11.22 -9.39
CA LEU A 116 -12.25 -10.86 -7.97
C LEU A 116 -13.36 -11.60 -7.22
N ALA A 117 -14.47 -11.91 -7.87
CA ALA A 117 -15.51 -12.79 -7.31
C ALA A 117 -14.96 -14.19 -7.01
N ARG A 118 -14.29 -14.81 -8.00
CA ARG A 118 -13.65 -16.14 -7.84
C ARG A 118 -12.57 -16.12 -6.77
N MET A 119 -11.77 -15.06 -6.71
CA MET A 119 -10.78 -14.89 -5.65
C MET A 119 -11.44 -14.81 -4.28
N ARG A 120 -12.49 -14.01 -4.13
CA ARG A 120 -13.23 -13.89 -2.87
C ARG A 120 -13.74 -15.24 -2.38
N GLU A 121 -14.28 -16.05 -3.27
CA GLU A 121 -14.77 -17.41 -2.95
C GLU A 121 -13.63 -18.36 -2.53
N ALA A 122 -12.43 -18.16 -3.04
CA ALA A 122 -11.26 -18.99 -2.73
C ALA A 122 -10.55 -18.61 -1.41
N LEU A 123 -10.79 -17.39 -0.89
CA LEU A 123 -10.17 -16.94 0.35
C LEU A 123 -10.78 -17.64 1.59
N PRO A 124 -9.95 -18.04 2.58
CA PRO A 124 -10.45 -18.60 3.82
C PRO A 124 -11.21 -17.55 4.65
N PRO A 125 -12.10 -17.98 5.57
CA PRO A 125 -12.82 -17.06 6.44
C PRO A 125 -11.86 -16.16 7.24
N GLY A 126 -12.12 -14.85 7.21
CA GLY A 126 -11.31 -13.86 7.93
C GLY A 126 -10.12 -13.32 7.16
N MET A 127 -9.82 -13.83 5.96
CA MET A 127 -8.79 -13.28 5.10
C MET A 127 -9.36 -12.20 4.19
N GLU A 128 -8.71 -11.04 4.19
CA GLU A 128 -9.14 -9.87 3.44
C GLU A 128 -8.56 -9.85 2.02
N LEU A 129 -9.30 -9.26 1.08
CA LEU A 129 -8.85 -8.94 -0.26
C LEU A 129 -8.77 -7.42 -0.39
N TRP A 130 -7.56 -6.92 -0.62
CA TRP A 130 -7.29 -5.50 -0.85
C TRP A 130 -6.82 -5.29 -2.29
N ILE A 131 -7.08 -4.08 -2.79
CA ILE A 131 -6.69 -3.70 -4.15
C ILE A 131 -6.05 -2.32 -4.17
N VAL A 132 -5.03 -2.16 -5.00
CA VAL A 132 -4.45 -0.85 -5.30
C VAL A 132 -5.26 -0.17 -6.40
N ILE A 133 -5.64 1.08 -6.13
CA ILE A 133 -6.31 1.96 -7.10
C ILE A 133 -5.54 3.27 -7.19
N TYR A 134 -5.34 3.72 -8.44
CA TYR A 134 -4.76 5.02 -8.71
C TYR A 134 -5.81 6.06 -9.09
N SER A 135 -5.54 7.33 -8.80
CA SER A 135 -6.34 8.47 -9.27
C SER A 135 -6.62 8.43 -10.79
N MET A 136 -5.68 7.97 -11.60
CA MET A 136 -5.85 7.83 -13.06
C MET A 136 -6.79 6.68 -13.50
N SER A 137 -7.16 5.79 -12.57
CA SER A 137 -8.08 4.68 -12.83
C SER A 137 -9.52 5.01 -12.45
N LEU A 138 -9.80 6.16 -11.81
CA LEU A 138 -11.13 6.50 -11.30
C LEU A 138 -12.21 6.64 -12.39
N ASP A 139 -11.80 6.86 -13.64
CA ASP A 139 -12.69 7.00 -14.79
C ASP A 139 -12.94 5.68 -15.55
N ILE A 140 -12.41 4.54 -15.08
CA ILE A 140 -12.72 3.23 -15.64
C ILE A 140 -14.24 2.98 -15.48
N PRO A 141 -15.01 2.82 -16.57
CA PRO A 141 -16.48 2.88 -16.51
C PRO A 141 -17.13 1.87 -15.55
N ASN A 142 -16.56 0.67 -15.45
CA ASN A 142 -17.06 -0.41 -14.61
C ASN A 142 -16.20 -0.65 -13.36
N LEU A 143 -15.40 0.34 -12.91
CA LEU A 143 -14.50 0.16 -11.76
C LEU A 143 -15.26 -0.32 -10.51
N ALA A 144 -16.43 0.26 -10.23
CA ALA A 144 -17.26 -0.12 -9.09
C ALA A 144 -17.64 -1.63 -9.10
N ASP A 145 -17.78 -2.23 -10.28
CA ASP A 145 -18.10 -3.66 -10.40
C ASP A 145 -16.96 -4.55 -9.90
N TYR A 146 -15.70 -4.10 -10.03
CA TYR A 146 -14.54 -4.77 -9.42
C TYR A 146 -14.53 -4.56 -7.91
N LEU A 147 -14.74 -3.32 -7.48
CA LEU A 147 -14.58 -2.93 -6.08
C LEU A 147 -15.62 -3.54 -5.16
N GLN A 148 -16.76 -4.03 -5.66
CA GLN A 148 -17.74 -4.71 -4.81
C GLN A 148 -17.19 -5.97 -4.12
N TYR A 149 -16.17 -6.63 -4.69
CA TYR A 149 -15.63 -7.91 -4.20
C TYR A 149 -14.48 -7.78 -3.21
N VAL A 150 -13.91 -6.59 -3.02
CA VAL A 150 -12.77 -6.35 -2.11
C VAL A 150 -13.23 -5.89 -0.72
N ASP A 151 -12.39 -6.01 0.30
CA ASP A 151 -12.66 -5.47 1.64
C ASP A 151 -12.10 -4.07 1.84
N GLY A 152 -11.03 -3.72 1.12
CA GLY A 152 -10.39 -2.42 1.26
C GLY A 152 -9.62 -1.99 0.02
N VAL A 153 -9.29 -0.70 0.00
CA VAL A 153 -8.58 -0.02 -1.09
C VAL A 153 -7.30 0.60 -0.56
N SER A 154 -6.19 0.37 -1.26
CA SER A 154 -4.96 1.15 -1.13
C SER A 154 -4.96 2.19 -2.25
N PHE A 155 -5.18 3.47 -1.91
CA PHE A 155 -5.42 4.54 -2.89
C PHE A 155 -4.19 5.42 -3.11
N TRP A 156 -3.79 5.63 -4.37
CA TRP A 156 -2.53 6.31 -4.72
C TRP A 156 -2.71 7.44 -5.76
N VAL A 157 -1.92 8.50 -5.59
CA VAL A 157 -1.79 9.60 -6.55
C VAL A 157 -0.37 9.62 -7.10
N TRP A 158 -0.21 9.18 -8.36
CA TRP A 158 1.08 8.88 -8.96
C TRP A 158 2.01 10.09 -9.13
N HIS A 159 1.45 11.26 -9.46
CA HIS A 159 2.22 12.48 -9.68
C HIS A 159 2.04 13.47 -8.53
N ALA A 160 3.12 14.02 -7.99
CA ALA A 160 3.03 14.95 -6.86
C ALA A 160 2.26 16.22 -7.21
N ARG A 161 2.32 16.68 -8.47
CA ARG A 161 1.54 17.82 -8.98
C ARG A 161 0.02 17.65 -8.85
N GLN A 162 -0.47 16.42 -8.67
CA GLN A 162 -1.89 16.10 -8.51
C GLN A 162 -2.33 16.01 -7.04
N LEU A 163 -1.40 16.03 -6.09
CA LEU A 163 -1.69 16.00 -4.65
C LEU A 163 -2.62 17.12 -4.16
N PRO A 164 -2.65 18.34 -4.75
CA PRO A 164 -3.65 19.34 -4.37
C PRO A 164 -5.11 18.86 -4.51
N ASN A 165 -5.37 17.85 -5.36
CA ASN A 165 -6.69 17.29 -5.59
C ASN A 165 -6.94 15.99 -4.79
N LEU A 166 -6.05 15.64 -3.85
CA LEU A 166 -6.11 14.36 -3.12
C LEU A 166 -7.47 14.11 -2.46
N ALA A 167 -8.05 15.13 -1.84
CA ALA A 167 -9.35 15.01 -1.17
C ALA A 167 -10.50 14.67 -2.14
N GLU A 168 -10.51 15.31 -3.31
CA GLU A 168 -11.50 15.03 -4.36
C GLU A 168 -11.36 13.61 -4.90
N TYR A 169 -10.11 13.17 -5.12
CA TYR A 169 -9.84 11.81 -5.58
C TYR A 169 -10.23 10.74 -4.56
N VAL A 170 -9.94 10.96 -3.27
CA VAL A 170 -10.33 10.04 -2.20
C VAL A 170 -11.85 9.99 -2.05
N ALA A 171 -12.53 11.14 -2.11
CA ALA A 171 -14.00 11.17 -2.11
C ALA A 171 -14.56 10.35 -3.28
N ARG A 172 -14.02 10.52 -4.49
CA ARG A 172 -14.43 9.75 -5.67
C ARG A 172 -14.14 8.25 -5.51
N SER A 173 -12.98 7.88 -4.97
CA SER A 173 -12.63 6.49 -4.69
C SER A 173 -13.61 5.86 -3.69
N ASN A 174 -13.96 6.59 -2.62
CA ASN A 174 -14.90 6.13 -1.60
C ASN A 174 -16.33 5.95 -2.15
N GLU A 175 -16.78 6.83 -3.05
CA GLU A 175 -18.05 6.62 -3.76
C GLU A 175 -18.04 5.31 -4.57
N LEU A 176 -16.96 5.06 -5.32
CA LEU A 176 -16.83 3.87 -6.17
C LEU A 176 -16.70 2.58 -5.37
N CYS A 177 -16.00 2.60 -4.23
CA CYS A 177 -15.82 1.41 -3.39
C CYS A 177 -16.97 1.19 -2.40
N GLY A 178 -17.94 2.10 -2.33
CA GLY A 178 -19.07 2.02 -1.39
C GLY A 178 -18.68 2.31 0.06
N GLY A 179 -17.70 3.19 0.27
CA GLY A 179 -17.23 3.60 1.60
C GLY A 179 -16.42 2.52 2.33
N LYS A 180 -15.82 1.58 1.59
CA LYS A 180 -14.92 0.58 2.16
C LYS A 180 -13.68 1.22 2.77
N PRO A 181 -13.03 0.54 3.74
CA PRO A 181 -11.74 0.93 4.28
C PRO A 181 -10.75 1.37 3.18
N THR A 182 -10.26 2.60 3.29
CA THR A 182 -9.28 3.17 2.36
C THR A 182 -8.01 3.52 3.12
N VAL A 183 -6.86 3.05 2.63
CA VAL A 183 -5.53 3.49 3.08
C VAL A 183 -4.93 4.35 1.98
N VAL A 184 -4.57 5.60 2.29
CA VAL A 184 -4.02 6.54 1.31
C VAL A 184 -2.50 6.43 1.29
N GLY A 185 -1.96 6.20 0.10
CA GLY A 185 -0.53 6.12 -0.13
C GLY A 185 0.16 7.48 -0.16
N LEU A 186 1.35 7.54 0.43
CA LEU A 186 2.20 8.72 0.51
C LEU A 186 3.60 8.36 0.00
N TYR A 187 4.03 8.99 -1.08
CA TYR A 187 5.34 8.70 -1.66
C TYR A 187 6.46 9.51 -1.02
N PHE A 188 7.64 8.91 -0.80
CA PHE A 188 8.88 9.63 -0.51
C PHE A 188 9.55 10.22 -1.77
N HIS A 189 9.15 9.75 -2.95
CA HIS A 189 9.70 10.14 -4.25
C HIS A 189 8.56 10.30 -5.26
N ASP A 190 8.58 11.33 -6.08
CA ASP A 190 7.61 11.46 -7.18
C ASP A 190 8.02 10.50 -8.31
N PHE A 191 7.42 9.32 -8.34
CA PHE A 191 7.67 8.31 -9.35
C PHE A 191 7.20 8.74 -10.75
N GLY A 192 6.13 9.54 -10.82
CA GLY A 192 5.57 10.01 -12.08
C GLY A 192 6.42 11.08 -12.77
N GLU A 193 7.15 11.89 -12.01
CA GLU A 193 8.13 12.85 -12.55
C GLU A 193 9.58 12.39 -12.38
N ASN A 194 9.78 11.22 -11.78
CA ASN A 194 11.07 10.67 -11.37
C ASN A 194 11.97 11.68 -10.65
N ARG A 195 11.45 12.33 -9.61
CA ARG A 195 12.18 13.31 -8.82
C ARG A 195 11.97 13.14 -7.32
N ARG A 196 12.98 13.55 -6.57
CA ARG A 196 12.93 13.57 -5.11
C ARG A 196 11.89 14.60 -4.66
N LEU A 197 11.09 14.24 -3.66
CA LEU A 197 10.25 15.21 -2.96
C LEU A 197 11.08 16.02 -1.97
N THR A 198 10.75 17.29 -1.87
CA THR A 198 11.25 18.17 -0.80
C THR A 198 10.56 17.86 0.53
N ALA A 199 11.17 18.27 1.65
CA ALA A 199 10.51 18.18 2.95
C ALA A 199 9.16 18.93 3.01
N GLY A 200 9.05 20.07 2.30
CA GLY A 200 7.80 20.85 2.23
C GLY A 200 6.68 20.13 1.48
N GLU A 201 7.01 19.46 0.37
CA GLU A 201 6.04 18.62 -0.35
C GLU A 201 5.59 17.41 0.49
N MET A 202 6.53 16.78 1.19
CA MET A 202 6.20 15.70 2.11
C MET A 202 5.28 16.17 3.24
N ALA A 203 5.56 17.33 3.83
CA ALA A 203 4.72 17.94 4.86
C ALA A 203 3.30 18.20 4.36
N ALA A 204 3.15 18.82 3.18
CA ALA A 204 1.84 19.10 2.59
C ALA A 204 1.05 17.81 2.27
N GLN A 205 1.74 16.76 1.82
CA GLN A 205 1.16 15.45 1.56
C GLN A 205 0.65 14.81 2.85
N VAL A 206 1.44 14.82 3.92
CA VAL A 206 1.03 14.32 5.25
C VAL A 206 -0.11 15.14 5.84
N GLU A 207 -0.05 16.47 5.81
CA GLU A 207 -1.13 17.34 6.31
C GLU A 207 -2.47 17.11 5.60
N SER A 208 -2.42 16.81 4.30
CA SER A 208 -3.62 16.43 3.54
C SER A 208 -4.14 15.05 3.95
N GLY A 209 -3.26 14.07 4.11
CA GLY A 209 -3.62 12.74 4.61
C GLY A 209 -4.19 12.77 6.04
N VAL A 210 -3.63 13.56 6.95
CA VAL A 210 -4.12 13.70 8.32
C VAL A 210 -5.52 14.32 8.34
N ARG A 211 -5.78 15.33 7.51
CA ARG A 211 -7.14 15.89 7.37
C ARG A 211 -8.15 14.82 6.92
N LEU A 212 -7.78 13.98 5.95
CA LEU A 212 -8.64 12.88 5.51
C LEU A 212 -8.89 11.85 6.64
N LEU A 213 -7.89 11.57 7.47
CA LEU A 213 -8.07 10.72 8.65
C LEU A 213 -9.01 11.32 9.70
N ASP A 214 -8.92 12.64 9.93
CA ASP A 214 -9.75 13.37 10.89
C ASP A 214 -11.21 13.47 10.43
N GLU A 215 -11.42 13.61 9.12
CA GLU A 215 -12.73 13.62 8.47
C GLU A 215 -13.34 12.21 8.34
N GLY A 216 -12.58 11.15 8.62
CA GLY A 216 -13.00 9.77 8.44
C GLY A 216 -13.08 9.33 6.97
N ALA A 217 -12.46 10.08 6.06
CA ALA A 217 -12.41 9.77 4.63
C ALA A 217 -11.39 8.67 4.30
N CYS A 218 -10.43 8.39 5.18
CA CYS A 218 -9.57 7.21 5.09
C CYS A 218 -9.28 6.64 6.49
N GLU A 219 -8.85 5.39 6.53
CA GLU A 219 -8.54 4.67 7.77
C GLU A 219 -7.04 4.65 8.08
N GLY A 220 -6.19 4.86 7.07
CA GLY A 220 -4.75 4.85 7.23
C GLY A 220 -3.98 5.65 6.18
N LEU A 221 -2.70 5.88 6.48
CA LEU A 221 -1.72 6.50 5.60
C LEU A 221 -0.53 5.55 5.43
N CYS A 222 -0.12 5.28 4.18
CA CYS A 222 0.95 4.32 3.87
C CYS A 222 2.15 5.00 3.22
N PHE A 223 3.30 4.99 3.87
CA PHE A 223 4.52 5.56 3.30
C PHE A 223 5.21 4.59 2.35
N LEU A 224 5.65 5.06 1.17
CA LEU A 224 6.37 4.25 0.18
C LEU A 224 7.77 4.82 -0.12
N SER A 225 8.86 4.05 -0.03
CA SER A 225 9.00 2.62 0.34
C SER A 225 10.14 2.40 1.33
N SER A 226 10.14 1.26 2.04
CA SER A 226 11.24 0.86 2.94
C SER A 226 12.62 0.92 2.28
N SER A 227 12.75 0.46 1.03
CA SER A 227 14.02 0.35 0.30
C SER A 227 14.67 1.68 -0.10
N ILE A 228 14.10 2.82 0.30
CA ILE A 228 14.65 4.16 0.06
C ILE A 228 14.72 5.00 1.34
N MET A 229 14.55 4.39 2.51
CA MET A 229 14.52 5.12 3.78
C MET A 229 15.92 5.46 4.35
N ASP A 230 16.99 4.90 3.79
CA ASP A 230 18.37 5.12 4.24
C ASP A 230 19.29 5.75 3.18
N ILE A 231 18.73 6.20 2.05
CA ILE A 231 19.51 6.80 0.95
C ILE A 231 19.61 8.34 1.04
N GLY A 232 19.14 8.94 2.14
CA GLY A 232 19.25 10.37 2.40
C GLY A 232 18.25 11.26 1.65
N LEU A 233 17.01 10.81 1.48
CA LEU A 233 15.93 11.65 0.94
C LEU A 233 15.40 12.64 2.00
N GLU A 234 15.22 13.91 1.64
CA GLU A 234 14.67 14.92 2.54
C GLU A 234 13.27 14.55 3.05
N ALA A 235 12.41 14.04 2.16
CA ALA A 235 11.06 13.58 2.52
C ALA A 235 11.08 12.49 3.60
N VAL A 236 12.05 11.57 3.53
CA VAL A 236 12.22 10.50 4.51
C VAL A 236 12.68 11.06 5.85
N GLU A 237 13.73 11.89 5.85
CA GLU A 237 14.27 12.46 7.09
C GLU A 237 13.26 13.36 7.81
N TRP A 238 12.50 14.14 7.04
CA TRP A 238 11.37 14.89 7.57
C TRP A 238 10.30 13.95 8.18
N THR A 239 9.94 12.87 7.49
CA THR A 239 8.93 11.91 7.97
C THR A 239 9.36 11.26 9.28
N LYS A 240 10.62 10.84 9.40
CA LYS A 240 11.18 10.29 10.65
C LYS A 240 11.03 11.25 11.82
N GLN A 241 11.31 12.54 11.60
CA GLN A 241 11.15 13.58 12.64
C GLN A 241 9.67 13.79 13.00
N TRP A 242 8.80 13.84 11.99
CA TRP A 242 7.36 13.99 12.18
C TRP A 242 6.76 12.83 12.99
N VAL A 243 7.04 11.57 12.62
CA VAL A 243 6.50 10.41 13.34
C VAL A 243 7.00 10.33 14.79
N ARG A 244 8.28 10.68 15.03
CA ARG A 244 8.82 10.79 16.40
C ARG A 244 8.09 11.83 17.24
N GLY A 245 7.63 12.91 16.62
CA GLY A 245 6.83 13.95 17.26
C GLY A 245 5.40 13.53 17.63
N LEU A 246 4.89 12.40 17.12
CA LEU A 246 3.52 11.96 17.37
C LEU A 246 3.26 11.38 18.77
N GLY A 247 4.31 11.16 19.57
CA GLY A 247 4.18 10.70 20.97
C GLY A 247 3.53 9.34 21.10
#